data_AF-A0A6A5LZ53-F1
#
_entry.id   AF-A0A6A5LZ53-F1
#
_cell.length_a   1.000
_cell.length_b   1.000
_cell.length_c   1.000
_cell.angle_alpha   90.00
_cell.angle_beta   90.00
_cell.angle_gamma   90.00
#
_symmetry.space_group_name_H-M   'P 1'
#
loop_
_entity.id
_entity.type
_entity.pdbx_description
1 polymer ?
#
loop_
_entity_poly.entity_id
_entity_poly.type
_entity_poly.pdbx_seq_one_letter_code
_entity_poly.pdbx_strand_id
1 'polypeptide(L)'
;MSAVLFVDNLGLKEELIKKACSLAFKAHKSPEKSYLSEKIKISSEPILFISFPGLWDHTKWFSKKPFGVTKIDLNLFPSLRSVGNDEAALVNEAFLLRFQNILDNSSLKFEVNKAMEEGKQIVFTGHSCGAAVAILATLWALEVYLNPNKNHKPPLCVTFGSPLIGNHIFSHATKRENWSNHFIHFVMRFDIVPRIFLAPYSSIEQLFSSILQYFNPKFKPSTQDSTRRGTSTCDFYSTVMRNTATVASHAACNLMGSSNLLLETVTNFVDLSPYRPFGTYIFCNGHGQMIVVKNSDAVLQLLFHTAQLRDLAELSEVANKSILEHLVYEVEMKDSFEMLNVVYLNQLEELPLSSDGSNSDIGTIGTALNGLGLSTRARLCLRAAGMLEKQKKKNEEKIDKEKALGSMKELEEYKATCEIQKGYYDAFKVQKETRDFQANVKRLVLAGIWDEIIEMLKRYELPDEFEGNSEWVNLGTSFRRLVEPLDIANYYRHLKNEDTGPYMVKARPKRYRYTQRWVEHANRIPIGASSESTFLAEVEELWSWSNNKKPFEDIKEKVVKLEHDIKKWVEKGEITRDVFLKDSTFVKWWETLPEQHKAISCIATFIGNQ
;
A
#
# COMPACT_ATOMS: atom_id res chain seq x y z
N MET A 1 -10.90 25.64 -23.45
CA MET A 1 -10.98 24.18 -23.68
C MET A 1 -9.97 23.41 -22.83
N SER A 2 -8.70 23.81 -22.71
CA SER A 2 -7.68 23.13 -21.87
C SER A 2 -8.00 23.12 -20.37
N ALA A 3 -8.53 24.23 -19.82
CA ALA A 3 -8.98 24.30 -18.42
C ALA A 3 -10.12 23.33 -18.10
N VAL A 4 -11.03 23.10 -19.06
CA VAL A 4 -12.17 22.16 -18.91
C VAL A 4 -11.66 20.71 -18.90
N LEU A 5 -10.69 20.38 -19.76
CA LEU A 5 -10.04 19.05 -19.82
C LEU A 5 -9.14 18.72 -18.61
N PHE A 6 -8.60 19.73 -17.91
CA PHE A 6 -7.88 19.55 -16.64
C PHE A 6 -8.83 19.12 -15.52
N VAL A 7 -9.97 19.80 -15.43
CA VAL A 7 -11.00 19.61 -14.39
C VAL A 7 -11.70 18.26 -14.54
N ASP A 8 -11.92 17.78 -15.76
CA ASP A 8 -12.63 16.52 -16.02
C ASP A 8 -11.79 15.26 -15.74
N ASN A 9 -10.47 15.30 -15.96
CA ASN A 9 -9.58 14.12 -15.80
C ASN A 9 -8.98 13.95 -14.38
N LEU A 10 -8.85 15.03 -13.60
CA LEU A 10 -8.44 14.98 -12.19
C LEU A 10 -9.63 15.05 -11.21
N GLY A 11 -10.83 15.38 -11.70
CA GLY A 11 -12.02 15.54 -10.87
C GLY A 11 -11.97 16.72 -9.90
N LEU A 12 -11.02 17.66 -10.07
CA LEU A 12 -10.83 18.82 -9.20
C LEU A 12 -11.12 20.12 -9.94
N LYS A 13 -11.98 20.95 -9.36
CA LYS A 13 -12.24 22.32 -9.83
C LYS A 13 -11.03 23.21 -9.50
N GLU A 14 -10.68 24.11 -10.42
CA GLU A 14 -9.62 25.12 -10.21
C GLU A 14 -9.81 25.92 -8.91
N GLU A 15 -11.05 26.36 -8.64
CA GLU A 15 -11.39 27.11 -7.43
C GLU A 15 -11.06 26.33 -6.15
N LEU A 16 -11.24 25.00 -6.16
CA LEU A 16 -10.90 24.12 -5.04
C LEU A 16 -9.39 24.10 -4.81
N ILE A 17 -8.58 23.98 -5.87
CA ILE A 17 -7.12 23.96 -5.78
C ILE A 17 -6.59 25.31 -5.27
N LYS A 18 -7.06 26.42 -5.85
CA LYS A 18 -6.69 27.78 -5.39
C LYS A 18 -7.03 27.98 -3.91
N LYS A 19 -8.21 27.51 -3.50
CA LYS A 19 -8.64 27.62 -2.09
C LYS A 19 -7.83 26.72 -1.17
N ALA A 20 -7.55 25.48 -1.57
CA ALA A 20 -6.69 24.57 -0.82
C ALA A 20 -5.29 25.17 -0.60
N CYS A 21 -4.68 25.73 -1.65
CA CYS A 21 -3.38 26.40 -1.58
C CYS A 21 -3.41 27.57 -0.59
N SER A 22 -4.37 28.48 -0.74
CA SER A 22 -4.49 29.64 0.15
C SER A 22 -4.68 29.23 1.62
N LEU A 23 -5.48 28.20 1.90
CA LEU A 23 -5.67 27.69 3.26
C LEU A 23 -4.44 26.98 3.83
N ALA A 24 -3.71 26.23 3.00
CA ALA A 24 -2.45 25.60 3.39
C ALA A 24 -1.41 26.64 3.85
N PHE A 25 -1.31 27.78 3.18
CA PHE A 25 -0.44 28.89 3.61
C PHE A 25 -1.03 29.67 4.78
N LYS A 26 -2.36 29.85 4.83
CA LYS A 26 -3.04 30.50 5.96
C LYS A 26 -2.79 29.77 7.29
N ALA A 27 -2.71 28.45 7.26
CA ALA A 27 -2.42 27.64 8.45
C ALA A 27 -1.13 28.07 9.16
N HIS A 28 -0.07 28.45 8.42
CA HIS A 28 1.19 28.91 9.02
C HIS A 28 1.07 30.21 9.82
N LYS A 29 0.00 31.00 9.62
CA LYS A 29 -0.24 32.25 10.35
C LYS A 29 -0.77 32.01 11.77
N SER A 30 -1.23 30.79 12.06
CA SER A 30 -1.74 30.38 13.38
C SER A 30 -1.07 29.08 13.86
N PRO A 31 0.27 29.08 14.07
CA PRO A 31 1.01 27.87 14.43
C PRO A 31 0.63 27.30 15.82
N GLU A 32 -0.04 28.10 16.66
CA GLU A 32 -0.60 27.66 17.95
C GLU A 32 -1.79 26.71 17.79
N LYS A 33 -2.43 26.68 16.62
CA LYS A 33 -3.55 25.78 16.34
C LYS A 33 -3.06 24.49 15.69
N SER A 34 -3.60 23.35 16.12
CA SER A 34 -3.29 22.05 15.52
C SER A 34 -3.67 21.94 14.05
N TYR A 35 -4.77 22.58 13.65
CA TYR A 35 -5.26 22.71 12.28
C TYR A 35 -6.20 23.93 12.16
N LEU A 36 -6.54 24.32 10.93
CA LEU A 36 -7.63 25.25 10.64
C LEU A 36 -8.72 24.52 9.84
N SER A 37 -9.98 24.76 10.17
CA SER A 37 -11.12 24.29 9.38
C SER A 37 -11.95 25.43 8.84
N GLU A 38 -12.34 25.34 7.56
CA GLU A 38 -13.18 26.33 6.89
C GLU A 38 -14.24 25.65 6.02
N LYS A 39 -15.50 26.07 6.19
CA LYS A 39 -16.63 25.62 5.37
C LYS A 39 -16.84 26.62 4.25
N ILE A 40 -16.64 26.19 3.01
CA ILE A 40 -16.74 27.03 1.82
C ILE A 40 -17.69 26.38 0.82
N LYS A 41 -18.49 27.19 0.13
CA LYS A 41 -19.32 26.74 -0.98
C LYS A 41 -18.56 26.95 -2.29
N ILE A 42 -18.36 25.90 -3.07
CA ILE A 42 -17.75 25.96 -4.41
C ILE A 42 -18.77 25.40 -5.40
N SER A 43 -19.20 26.22 -6.37
CA SER A 43 -20.28 25.88 -7.31
C SER A 43 -21.54 25.32 -6.60
N SER A 44 -21.96 25.95 -5.50
CA SER A 44 -23.10 25.54 -4.65
C SER A 44 -22.91 24.26 -3.83
N GLU A 45 -21.79 23.54 -3.95
CA GLU A 45 -21.47 22.38 -3.11
C GLU A 45 -20.76 22.82 -1.82
N PRO A 46 -21.25 22.43 -0.63
CA PRO A 46 -20.56 22.71 0.63
C PRO A 46 -19.35 21.79 0.80
N ILE A 47 -18.17 22.39 0.91
CA ILE A 47 -16.89 21.70 1.12
C ILE A 47 -16.31 22.11 2.47
N LEU A 48 -15.87 21.13 3.26
CA LEU A 48 -15.08 21.35 4.46
C LEU A 48 -13.60 21.23 4.11
N PHE A 49 -12.87 22.34 4.21
CA PHE A 49 -11.42 22.34 4.11
C PHE A 49 -10.80 22.21 5.50
N ILE A 50 -9.83 21.31 5.64
CA ILE A 50 -9.02 21.14 6.85
C ILE A 50 -7.57 21.31 6.44
N SER A 51 -6.90 22.31 7.03
CA SER A 51 -5.52 22.66 6.70
C SER A 51 -4.60 22.58 7.91
N PHE A 52 -3.40 22.06 7.73
CA PHE A 52 -2.45 21.83 8.81
C PHE A 52 -1.22 22.74 8.69
N PRO A 53 -0.75 23.37 9.78
CA PRO A 53 0.42 24.24 9.74
C PRO A 53 1.72 23.45 9.56
N GLY A 54 2.74 24.11 9.03
CA GLY A 54 4.11 23.62 8.99
C GLY A 54 4.80 23.77 10.36
N LEU A 55 5.91 23.05 10.53
CA LEU A 55 6.82 23.13 11.67
C LEU A 55 8.24 23.34 11.14
N TRP A 56 8.93 24.31 11.74
CA TRP A 56 10.25 24.77 11.29
C TRP A 56 11.38 24.33 12.24
N ASP A 57 11.17 23.19 12.89
CA ASP A 57 12.09 22.55 13.82
C ASP A 57 12.45 21.17 13.27
N HIS A 58 13.74 20.92 13.04
CA HIS A 58 14.22 19.69 12.42
C HIS A 58 13.87 18.44 13.24
N THR A 59 13.73 18.55 14.57
CA THR A 59 13.34 17.44 15.45
C THR A 59 11.90 16.98 15.20
N LYS A 60 11.10 17.82 14.54
CA LYS A 60 9.72 17.51 14.12
C LYS A 60 9.64 16.92 12.71
N TRP A 61 10.78 16.71 12.05
CA TRP A 61 10.89 16.07 10.74
C TRP A 61 11.60 14.72 10.83
N PHE A 62 12.61 14.60 11.71
CA PHE A 62 13.34 13.36 11.96
C PHE A 62 13.32 13.04 13.45
N SER A 63 12.72 11.91 13.81
CA SER A 63 12.73 11.39 15.18
C SER A 63 13.98 10.58 15.51
N LYS A 64 14.58 9.94 14.50
CA LYS A 64 15.75 9.06 14.62
C LYS A 64 16.54 8.96 13.32
N LYS A 65 17.79 8.55 13.40
CA LYS A 65 18.69 8.31 12.25
C LYS A 65 18.48 6.90 11.67
N PRO A 66 18.80 6.65 10.39
CA PRO A 66 19.15 7.66 9.39
C PRO A 66 17.92 8.35 8.79
N PHE A 67 16.74 7.72 8.75
CA PHE A 67 15.59 8.24 8.00
C PHE A 67 14.35 8.59 8.83
N GLY A 68 14.34 8.35 10.15
CA GLY A 68 13.19 8.68 10.99
C GLY A 68 11.94 7.82 10.73
N VAL A 69 12.11 6.60 10.21
CA VAL A 69 11.00 5.72 9.85
C VAL A 69 10.51 4.85 11.00
N THR A 70 9.22 4.58 11.05
CA THR A 70 8.60 3.60 11.95
C THR A 70 7.56 2.79 11.20
N LYS A 71 7.10 1.67 11.78
CA LYS A 71 5.96 0.92 11.23
C LYS A 71 4.69 1.75 11.44
N ILE A 72 3.85 1.83 10.43
CA ILE A 72 2.53 2.47 10.56
C ILE A 72 1.70 1.72 11.61
N ASP A 73 0.90 2.47 12.37
CA ASP A 73 -0.01 1.90 13.36
C ASP A 73 -1.20 1.21 12.66
N LEU A 74 -1.18 -0.12 12.60
CA LEU A 74 -2.24 -0.92 11.96
C LEU A 74 -3.59 -0.87 12.70
N ASN A 75 -3.64 -0.35 13.92
CA ASN A 75 -4.93 -0.10 14.59
C ASN A 75 -5.64 1.12 13.98
N LEU A 76 -4.87 2.11 13.52
CA LEU A 76 -5.40 3.30 12.84
C LEU A 76 -5.47 3.11 11.33
N PHE A 77 -4.55 2.35 10.76
CA PHE A 77 -4.38 2.17 9.31
C PHE A 77 -4.23 0.69 8.92
N PRO A 78 -5.26 -0.16 9.15
CA PRO A 78 -5.17 -1.60 8.89
C PRO A 78 -4.86 -1.95 7.42
N SER A 79 -5.20 -1.07 6.48
CA SER A 79 -4.97 -1.28 5.05
C SER A 79 -3.58 -0.88 4.59
N LEU A 80 -2.82 -0.09 5.36
CA LEU A 80 -1.45 0.33 5.01
C LEU A 80 -0.42 -0.77 5.30
N ARG A 81 -0.59 -1.93 4.65
CA ARG A 81 0.30 -3.10 4.72
C ARG A 81 0.35 -3.83 3.38
N SER A 82 1.36 -4.68 3.20
CA SER A 82 1.31 -5.76 2.22
C SER A 82 0.52 -6.92 2.84
N VAL A 83 -0.61 -7.29 2.25
CA VAL A 83 -1.55 -8.24 2.85
C VAL A 83 -0.96 -9.63 2.85
N GLY A 84 -0.50 -10.12 1.69
CA GLY A 84 0.10 -11.44 1.54
C GLY A 84 1.38 -11.61 2.34
N ASN A 85 2.32 -10.65 2.22
CA ASN A 85 3.60 -10.70 2.94
C ASN A 85 3.43 -10.44 4.45
N ASP A 86 2.32 -9.82 4.88
CA ASP A 86 2.00 -9.46 6.27
C ASP A 86 3.03 -8.50 6.87
N GLU A 87 3.29 -7.44 6.10
CA GLU A 87 4.26 -6.41 6.44
C GLU A 87 3.59 -5.03 6.47
N ALA A 88 3.64 -4.37 7.63
CA ALA A 88 3.17 -2.99 7.77
C ALA A 88 4.01 -2.04 6.93
N ALA A 89 3.38 -1.01 6.35
CA ALA A 89 4.11 0.06 5.69
C ALA A 89 5.03 0.79 6.67
N LEU A 90 6.12 1.34 6.16
CA LEU A 90 6.97 2.27 6.90
C LEU A 90 6.53 3.69 6.61
N VAL A 91 6.55 4.54 7.63
CA VAL A 91 6.14 5.94 7.59
C VAL A 91 7.11 6.81 8.39
N ASN A 92 7.17 8.10 8.11
CA ASN A 92 7.89 9.06 8.95
C ASN A 92 7.24 9.12 10.35
N GLU A 93 8.02 8.79 11.38
CA GLU A 93 7.56 8.68 12.77
C GLU A 93 7.17 10.04 13.35
N ALA A 94 7.93 11.10 13.05
CA ALA A 94 7.62 12.44 13.57
C ALA A 94 6.26 12.94 13.08
N PHE A 95 5.93 12.68 11.81
CA PHE A 95 4.63 13.05 11.25
C PHE A 95 3.50 12.15 11.74
N LEU A 96 3.75 10.85 11.92
CA LEU A 96 2.77 9.93 12.51
C LEU A 96 2.39 10.34 13.93
N LEU A 97 3.39 10.56 14.80
CA LEU A 97 3.18 10.99 16.19
C LEU A 97 2.46 12.33 16.26
N ARG A 98 2.81 13.26 15.36
CA ARG A 98 2.12 14.55 15.25
C ARG A 98 0.65 14.36 14.90
N PHE A 99 0.35 13.52 13.91
CA PHE A 99 -1.03 13.25 13.52
C PHE A 99 -1.83 12.59 14.65
N GLN A 100 -1.27 11.56 15.30
CA GLN A 100 -1.91 10.90 16.46
C GLN A 100 -2.22 11.91 17.57
N ASN A 101 -1.26 12.77 17.92
CA ASN A 101 -1.49 13.82 18.91
C ASN A 101 -2.62 14.78 18.51
N ILE A 102 -2.74 15.13 17.22
CA ILE A 102 -3.86 15.95 16.74
C ILE A 102 -5.17 15.18 16.83
N LEU A 103 -5.18 13.90 16.45
CA LEU A 103 -6.38 13.07 16.47
C LEU A 103 -6.93 12.89 17.89
N ASP A 104 -6.05 12.73 18.88
CA ASP A 104 -6.41 12.47 20.28
C ASP A 104 -6.77 13.75 21.05
N ASN A 105 -6.09 14.87 20.76
CA ASN A 105 -6.18 16.10 21.56
C ASN A 105 -6.92 17.26 20.87
N SER A 106 -7.68 17.00 19.79
CA SER A 106 -8.41 18.06 19.08
C SER A 106 -9.82 17.64 18.64
N SER A 107 -10.61 18.59 18.12
CA SER A 107 -11.95 18.34 17.58
C SER A 107 -11.94 17.72 16.17
N LEU A 108 -10.77 17.35 15.61
CA LEU A 108 -10.64 16.86 14.24
C LEU A 108 -11.57 15.69 13.95
N LYS A 109 -11.57 14.68 14.82
CA LYS A 109 -12.42 13.48 14.67
C LYS A 109 -13.90 13.83 14.61
N PHE A 110 -14.34 14.74 15.49
CA PHE A 110 -15.72 15.19 15.54
C PHE A 110 -16.12 16.00 14.29
N GLU A 111 -15.26 16.91 13.83
CA GLU A 111 -15.53 17.73 12.65
C GLU A 111 -15.61 16.90 11.37
N VAL A 112 -14.73 15.91 11.21
CA VAL A 112 -14.75 14.98 10.08
C VAL A 112 -16.01 14.11 10.11
N ASN A 113 -16.35 13.51 11.26
CA ASN A 113 -17.60 12.76 11.44
C ASN A 113 -18.82 13.58 11.01
N LYS A 114 -18.94 14.80 11.56
CA LYS A 114 -20.06 15.69 11.28
C LYS A 114 -20.16 16.03 9.79
N ALA A 115 -19.04 16.31 9.13
CA ALA A 115 -19.04 16.63 7.71
C ALA A 115 -19.42 15.43 6.83
N MET A 116 -18.96 14.22 7.18
CA MET A 116 -19.34 12.99 6.48
C MET A 116 -20.83 12.66 6.63
N GLU A 117 -21.39 12.82 7.84
CA GLU A 117 -22.82 12.63 8.11
C GLU A 117 -23.68 13.64 7.35
N GLU A 118 -23.21 14.89 7.24
CA GLU A 118 -23.84 15.94 6.44
C GLU A 118 -23.63 15.76 4.91
N GLY A 119 -22.96 14.68 4.47
CA GLY A 119 -22.71 14.38 3.05
C GLY A 119 -21.79 15.37 2.34
N LYS A 120 -20.95 16.09 3.09
CA LYS A 120 -20.07 17.14 2.57
C LYS A 120 -18.79 16.54 1.98
N GLN A 121 -18.27 17.18 0.93
CA GLN A 121 -16.91 16.89 0.48
C GLN A 121 -15.92 17.40 1.54
N ILE A 122 -14.97 16.56 1.92
CA ILE A 122 -13.85 16.95 2.79
C ILE A 122 -12.58 17.07 1.96
N VAL A 123 -11.85 18.16 2.15
CA VAL A 123 -10.54 18.39 1.53
C VAL A 123 -9.52 18.63 2.63
N PHE A 124 -8.60 17.70 2.80
CA PHE A 124 -7.41 17.89 3.63
C PHE A 124 -6.33 18.55 2.78
N THR A 125 -5.67 19.57 3.34
CA THR A 125 -4.63 20.28 2.62
C THR A 125 -3.50 20.71 3.54
N GLY A 126 -2.33 20.95 2.96
CA GLY A 126 -1.18 21.40 3.71
C GLY A 126 -0.04 21.78 2.80
N HIS A 127 0.85 22.60 3.35
CA HIS A 127 2.08 23.03 2.72
C HIS A 127 3.26 22.53 3.54
N SER A 128 4.35 22.12 2.89
CA SER A 128 5.54 21.58 3.57
C SER A 128 5.18 20.40 4.47
N CYS A 129 5.71 20.28 5.69
CA CYS A 129 5.34 19.18 6.59
C CYS A 129 3.88 19.21 7.10
N GLY A 130 3.14 20.33 6.93
CA GLY A 130 1.69 20.34 7.10
C GLY A 130 0.98 19.42 6.11
N ALA A 131 1.53 19.28 4.89
CA ALA A 131 1.02 18.33 3.89
C ALA A 131 1.13 16.88 4.35
N ALA A 132 2.21 16.52 5.04
CA ALA A 132 2.38 15.16 5.55
C ALA A 132 1.30 14.78 6.57
N VAL A 133 0.91 15.72 7.43
CA VAL A 133 -0.23 15.54 8.35
C VAL A 133 -1.55 15.46 7.58
N ALA A 134 -1.74 16.28 6.55
CA ALA A 134 -2.91 16.22 5.68
C ALA A 134 -3.07 14.85 5.02
N ILE A 135 -1.97 14.25 4.56
CA ILE A 135 -1.94 12.90 3.98
C ILE A 135 -2.44 11.86 4.99
N LEU A 136 -1.88 11.85 6.21
CA LEU A 136 -2.28 10.90 7.26
C LEU A 136 -3.74 11.10 7.68
N ALA A 137 -4.19 12.34 7.76
CA ALA A 137 -5.58 12.66 8.06
C ALA A 137 -6.53 12.15 6.97
N THR A 138 -6.17 12.29 5.69
CA THR A 138 -6.94 11.71 4.59
C THR A 138 -6.98 10.19 4.69
N LEU A 139 -5.84 9.52 4.88
CA LEU A 139 -5.77 8.06 5.00
C LEU A 139 -6.61 7.54 6.16
N TRP A 140 -6.54 8.19 7.30
CA TRP A 140 -7.38 7.85 8.46
C TRP A 140 -8.87 8.01 8.13
N ALA A 141 -9.25 9.07 7.44
CA ALA A 141 -10.63 9.27 7.02
C ALA A 141 -11.08 8.22 5.96
N LEU A 142 -10.20 7.80 5.05
CA LEU A 142 -10.48 6.72 4.10
C LEU A 142 -10.72 5.39 4.84
N GLU A 143 -9.84 5.03 5.79
CA GLU A 143 -9.97 3.80 6.58
C GLU A 143 -11.31 3.72 7.34
N VAL A 144 -11.64 4.80 8.06
CA VAL A 144 -12.80 4.81 8.95
C VAL A 144 -14.12 4.96 8.17
N TYR A 145 -14.13 5.70 7.06
CA TYR A 145 -15.39 6.16 6.45
C TYR A 145 -15.65 5.70 5.02
N LEU A 146 -14.67 5.18 4.26
CA LEU A 146 -14.96 4.44 3.03
C LEU A 146 -15.40 3.02 3.40
N ASN A 147 -16.68 2.92 3.73
CA ASN A 147 -17.40 1.66 3.77
C ASN A 147 -18.10 1.47 2.41
N PRO A 148 -17.95 0.32 1.73
CA PRO A 148 -18.67 0.03 0.47
C PRO A 148 -20.20 0.21 0.56
N ASN A 149 -20.76 0.09 1.77
CA ASN A 149 -22.20 0.14 2.02
C ASN A 149 -22.74 1.56 2.29
N LYS A 150 -21.90 2.60 2.27
CA LYS A 150 -22.32 3.99 2.52
C LYS A 150 -21.95 4.91 1.36
N ASN A 151 -22.92 5.70 0.88
CA ASN A 151 -22.72 6.70 -0.18
C ASN A 151 -22.04 7.99 0.36
N HIS A 152 -20.85 7.87 0.95
CA HIS A 152 -20.05 9.04 1.33
C HIS A 152 -19.13 9.47 0.18
N LYS A 153 -18.97 10.79 -0.02
CA LYS A 153 -17.96 11.32 -0.93
C LYS A 153 -16.57 11.06 -0.31
N PRO A 154 -15.64 10.40 -1.03
CA PRO A 154 -14.31 10.15 -0.49
C PRO A 154 -13.58 11.47 -0.20
N PRO A 155 -12.85 11.58 0.92
CA PRO A 155 -12.04 12.75 1.22
C PRO A 155 -10.94 12.92 0.17
N LEU A 156 -10.59 14.17 -0.12
CA LEU A 156 -9.50 14.53 -1.03
C LEU A 156 -8.31 15.07 -0.24
N CYS A 157 -7.09 14.79 -0.71
CA CYS A 157 -5.86 15.36 -0.21
C CYS A 157 -5.21 16.22 -1.28
N VAL A 158 -5.05 17.51 -1.03
CA VAL A 158 -4.36 18.43 -1.95
C VAL A 158 -3.18 19.06 -1.23
N THR A 159 -1.97 18.81 -1.70
CA THR A 159 -0.74 19.19 -1.00
C THR A 159 0.20 20.02 -1.87
N PHE A 160 1.01 20.86 -1.23
CA PHE A 160 1.92 21.79 -1.89
C PHE A 160 3.32 21.65 -1.27
N GLY A 161 4.31 21.29 -2.08
CA GLY A 161 5.69 21.11 -1.60
C GLY A 161 5.79 20.04 -0.51
N SER A 162 4.97 18.99 -0.59
CA SER A 162 4.95 17.95 0.44
C SER A 162 6.25 17.17 0.43
N PRO A 163 6.86 16.91 1.60
CA PRO A 163 7.86 15.86 1.69
C PRO A 163 7.24 14.47 1.41
N LEU A 164 8.08 13.50 1.04
CA LEU A 164 7.69 12.09 1.02
C LEU A 164 7.41 11.58 2.45
N ILE A 165 6.51 10.60 2.59
CA ILE A 165 6.00 10.20 3.91
C ILE A 165 6.09 8.70 4.20
N GLY A 166 6.00 7.84 3.18
CA GLY A 166 5.98 6.38 3.37
C GLY A 166 6.85 5.63 2.38
N ASN A 167 7.07 4.34 2.63
CA ASN A 167 7.86 3.47 1.74
C ASN A 167 7.05 2.92 0.56
N HIS A 168 7.62 1.98 -0.21
CA HIS A 168 6.93 1.37 -1.35
C HIS A 168 5.65 0.63 -0.96
N ILE A 169 5.59 0.01 0.23
CA ILE A 169 4.37 -0.64 0.75
C ILE A 169 3.25 0.37 0.92
N PHE A 170 3.57 1.61 1.33
CA PHE A 170 2.61 2.69 1.45
C PHE A 170 1.95 2.99 0.09
N SER A 171 2.76 3.16 -0.97
CA SER A 171 2.25 3.38 -2.33
C SER A 171 1.49 2.17 -2.89
N HIS A 172 1.97 0.96 -2.60
CA HIS A 172 1.33 -0.29 -3.03
C HIS A 172 -0.05 -0.43 -2.39
N ALA A 173 -0.14 -0.24 -1.08
CA ALA A 173 -1.40 -0.31 -0.34
C ALA A 173 -2.42 0.72 -0.85
N THR A 174 -2.03 1.97 -1.06
CA THR A 174 -2.97 3.00 -1.56
C THR A 174 -3.45 2.73 -2.98
N LYS A 175 -2.69 2.00 -3.81
CA LYS A 175 -3.17 1.55 -5.13
C LYS A 175 -4.11 0.36 -5.00
N ARG A 176 -3.76 -0.64 -4.16
CA ARG A 176 -4.61 -1.81 -3.89
C ARG A 176 -6.02 -1.42 -3.44
N GLU A 177 -6.12 -0.44 -2.54
CA GLU A 177 -7.41 0.08 -2.04
C GLU A 177 -8.09 1.08 -3.00
N ASN A 178 -7.49 1.37 -4.17
CA ASN A 178 -7.91 2.41 -5.11
C ASN A 178 -7.99 3.83 -4.50
N TRP A 179 -7.14 4.12 -3.50
CA TRP A 179 -7.09 5.40 -2.80
C TRP A 179 -6.16 6.42 -3.46
N SER A 180 -5.19 5.97 -4.25
CA SER A 180 -4.16 6.83 -4.84
C SER A 180 -4.74 8.01 -5.66
N ASN A 181 -5.95 7.85 -6.23
CA ASN A 181 -6.63 8.90 -6.99
C ASN A 181 -7.14 10.06 -6.12
N HIS A 182 -7.19 9.91 -4.79
CA HIS A 182 -7.63 10.95 -3.86
C HIS A 182 -6.49 11.86 -3.38
N PHE A 183 -5.24 11.58 -3.78
CA PHE A 183 -4.06 12.33 -3.36
C PHE A 183 -3.47 13.08 -4.55
N ILE A 184 -3.43 14.41 -4.44
CA ILE A 184 -2.86 15.32 -5.44
C ILE A 184 -1.72 16.12 -4.79
N HIS A 185 -0.53 16.00 -5.36
CA HIS A 185 0.70 16.61 -4.88
C HIS A 185 1.24 17.61 -5.90
N PHE A 186 1.20 18.90 -5.57
CA PHE A 186 1.81 19.94 -6.38
C PHE A 186 3.27 20.12 -6.02
N VAL A 187 4.15 20.03 -7.01
CA VAL A 187 5.61 20.10 -6.86
C VAL A 187 6.17 21.12 -7.84
N MET A 188 6.77 22.20 -7.34
CA MET A 188 7.58 23.08 -8.18
C MET A 188 8.86 22.36 -8.60
N ARG A 189 9.34 22.69 -9.79
CA ARG A 189 10.43 21.98 -10.46
C ARG A 189 11.65 21.76 -9.57
N PHE A 190 12.14 22.81 -8.91
CA PHE A 190 13.35 22.81 -8.09
C PHE A 190 13.07 22.74 -6.59
N ASP A 191 11.81 22.79 -6.11
CA ASP A 191 11.50 22.75 -4.67
C ASP A 191 12.26 21.61 -3.94
N ILE A 192 13.11 21.97 -2.99
CA ILE A 192 13.95 20.97 -2.30
C ILE A 192 13.16 20.08 -1.35
N VAL A 193 12.02 20.53 -0.82
CA VAL A 193 11.31 19.86 0.29
C VAL A 193 10.81 18.45 -0.05
N PRO A 194 10.20 18.20 -1.23
CA PRO A 194 9.87 16.85 -1.68
C PRO A 194 11.07 15.89 -1.80
N ARG A 195 12.31 16.40 -1.80
CA ARG A 195 13.54 15.61 -1.95
C ARG A 195 14.28 15.39 -0.62
N ILE A 196 13.97 16.12 0.45
CA ILE A 196 14.72 16.10 1.72
C ILE A 196 14.88 14.67 2.27
N PHE A 197 13.79 13.90 2.31
CA PHE A 197 13.83 12.55 2.89
C PHE A 197 14.52 11.50 2.02
N LEU A 198 14.98 11.86 0.81
CA LEU A 198 15.85 11.01 0.01
C LEU A 198 17.30 11.05 0.49
N ALA A 199 17.64 11.95 1.42
CA ALA A 199 18.93 12.01 2.09
C ALA A 199 18.84 11.48 3.53
N PRO A 200 19.87 10.77 4.02
CA PRO A 200 19.93 10.36 5.41
C PRO A 200 20.13 11.59 6.29
N TYR A 201 19.41 11.64 7.41
CA TYR A 201 19.44 12.76 8.35
C TYR A 201 20.86 13.05 8.84
N SER A 202 21.68 12.01 9.05
CA SER A 202 23.10 12.13 9.39
C SER A 202 23.90 13.01 8.43
N SER A 203 23.52 13.06 7.15
CA SER A 203 24.21 13.88 6.14
C SER A 203 23.77 15.33 6.10
N ILE A 204 22.56 15.65 6.60
CA ILE A 204 21.97 17.00 6.50
C ILE A 204 21.73 17.68 7.84
N GLU A 205 21.83 16.96 8.96
CA GLU A 205 21.49 17.40 10.32
C GLU A 205 22.07 18.78 10.68
N GLN A 206 23.36 18.99 10.44
CA GLN A 206 24.05 20.24 10.78
C GLN A 206 23.52 21.47 10.02
N LEU A 207 23.09 21.26 8.77
CA LEU A 207 22.61 22.33 7.88
C LEU A 207 21.09 22.51 7.97
N PHE A 208 20.36 21.44 8.29
CA PHE A 208 18.91 21.39 8.14
C PHE A 208 18.19 22.40 9.04
N SER A 209 18.69 22.63 10.26
CA SER A 209 18.16 23.66 11.16
C SER A 209 18.18 25.04 10.53
N SER A 210 19.29 25.42 9.89
CA SER A 210 19.45 26.73 9.25
C SER A 210 18.56 26.86 8.03
N ILE A 211 18.46 25.80 7.22
CA ILE A 211 17.60 25.77 6.03
C ILE A 211 16.11 25.88 6.41
N LEU A 212 15.66 25.17 7.45
CA LEU A 212 14.26 25.25 7.91
C LEU A 212 13.84 26.66 8.33
N GLN A 213 14.77 27.45 8.88
CA GLN A 213 14.46 28.85 9.23
C GLN A 213 14.19 29.70 7.99
N TYR A 214 14.73 29.36 6.82
CA TYR A 214 14.44 30.07 5.58
C TYR A 214 13.01 29.85 5.09
N PHE A 215 12.37 28.75 5.48
CA PHE A 215 10.96 28.48 5.19
C PHE A 215 10.00 29.10 6.21
N ASN A 216 10.50 29.55 7.36
CA ASN A 216 9.68 30.11 8.42
C ASN A 216 9.16 31.51 8.03
N PRO A 217 7.84 31.72 7.92
CA PRO A 217 7.29 33.03 7.53
C PRO A 217 7.60 34.16 8.51
N LYS A 218 7.95 33.84 9.76
CA LYS A 218 8.30 34.81 10.81
C LYS A 218 9.78 35.20 10.78
N PHE A 219 10.60 34.52 9.99
CA PHE A 219 12.03 34.76 9.95
C PHE A 219 12.36 36.07 9.20
N LYS A 220 13.09 36.96 9.87
CA LYS A 220 13.61 38.19 9.27
C LYS A 220 15.10 38.03 9.01
N PRO A 221 15.56 37.99 7.75
CA PRO A 221 16.98 37.87 7.46
C PRO A 221 17.74 39.11 7.95
N SER A 222 18.87 38.92 8.65
CA SER A 222 19.83 40.00 8.87
C SER A 222 20.65 40.23 7.60
N THR A 223 21.00 41.48 7.32
CA THR A 223 21.74 41.90 6.12
C THR A 223 23.22 41.51 6.12
N GLN A 224 23.76 40.99 7.24
CA GLN A 224 25.19 40.72 7.41
C GLN A 224 25.64 39.29 7.05
N ASP A 225 24.75 38.39 6.61
CA ASP A 225 25.05 36.94 6.52
C ASP A 225 24.70 36.29 5.15
N SER A 226 24.69 37.09 4.06
CA SER A 226 24.31 36.63 2.71
C SER A 226 25.26 35.57 2.14
N THR A 227 26.57 35.74 2.32
CA THR A 227 27.59 34.80 1.81
C THR A 227 27.51 33.45 2.53
N ARG A 228 27.40 33.45 3.87
CA ARG A 228 27.29 32.21 4.68
C ARG A 228 25.99 31.46 4.39
N ARG A 229 24.89 32.19 4.18
CA ARG A 229 23.62 31.64 3.70
C ARG A 229 23.78 30.95 2.35
N GLY A 230 24.45 31.61 1.40
CA GLY A 230 24.71 31.04 0.07
C GLY A 230 25.44 29.71 0.14
N THR A 231 26.53 29.62 0.92
CA THR A 231 27.30 28.38 1.08
C THR A 231 26.48 27.27 1.74
N SER A 232 25.79 27.56 2.84
CA SER A 232 24.96 26.56 3.54
C SER A 232 23.84 25.99 2.65
N THR A 233 23.22 26.83 1.82
CA THR A 233 22.18 26.40 0.87
C THR A 233 22.76 25.52 -0.23
N CYS A 234 23.93 25.86 -0.76
CA CYS A 234 24.63 25.05 -1.77
C CYS A 234 25.02 23.67 -1.22
N ASP A 235 25.57 23.61 -0.01
CA ASP A 235 26.00 22.36 0.62
C ASP A 235 24.81 21.45 0.93
N PHE A 236 23.72 22.03 1.44
CA PHE A 236 22.48 21.30 1.71
C PHE A 236 21.88 20.74 0.42
N TYR A 237 21.70 21.59 -0.59
CA TYR A 237 21.18 21.18 -1.90
C TYR A 237 22.05 20.07 -2.51
N SER A 238 23.37 20.25 -2.52
CA SER A 238 24.31 19.26 -3.09
C SER A 238 24.25 17.92 -2.36
N THR A 239 24.09 17.94 -1.03
CA THR A 239 23.98 16.74 -0.22
C THR A 239 22.65 16.02 -0.48
N VAL A 240 21.53 16.75 -0.48
CA VAL A 240 20.21 16.18 -0.76
C VAL A 240 20.15 15.60 -2.17
N MET A 241 20.63 16.32 -3.17
CA MET A 241 20.57 15.89 -4.57
C MET A 241 21.52 14.74 -4.88
N ARG A 242 22.67 14.63 -4.20
CA ARG A 242 23.57 13.47 -4.33
C ARG A 242 22.93 12.18 -3.81
N ASN A 243 22.29 12.25 -2.65
CA ASN A 243 21.57 11.09 -2.10
C ASN A 243 20.33 10.76 -2.94
N THR A 244 19.59 11.78 -3.38
CA THR A 244 18.49 11.64 -4.36
C THR A 244 18.94 10.95 -5.64
N ALA A 245 20.11 11.32 -6.19
CA ALA A 245 20.72 10.67 -7.34
C ALA A 245 20.99 9.19 -7.09
N THR A 246 21.49 8.86 -5.90
CA THR A 246 21.83 7.49 -5.50
C THR A 246 20.57 6.63 -5.41
N VAL A 247 19.51 7.14 -4.76
CA VAL A 247 18.21 6.44 -4.66
C VAL A 247 17.56 6.29 -6.04
N ALA A 248 17.52 7.35 -6.84
CA ALA A 248 16.93 7.31 -8.18
C ALA A 248 17.70 6.38 -9.12
N SER A 249 19.04 6.39 -9.07
CA SER A 249 19.88 5.50 -9.88
C SER A 249 19.73 4.04 -9.47
N HIS A 250 19.71 3.75 -8.17
CA HIS A 250 19.45 2.40 -7.67
C HIS A 250 18.07 1.90 -8.12
N ALA A 251 17.04 2.74 -7.99
CA ALA A 251 15.70 2.43 -8.49
C ALA A 251 15.70 2.19 -10.02
N ALA A 252 16.38 3.03 -10.80
CA ALA A 252 16.50 2.86 -12.24
C ALA A 252 17.18 1.53 -12.64
N CYS A 253 18.23 1.11 -11.91
CA CYS A 253 18.88 -0.17 -12.12
C CYS A 253 17.91 -1.36 -11.88
N ASN A 254 17.10 -1.28 -10.83
CA ASN A 254 16.06 -2.29 -10.56
C ASN A 254 14.99 -2.30 -11.66
N LEU A 255 14.51 -1.13 -12.07
CA LEU A 255 13.49 -0.99 -13.13
C LEU A 255 13.96 -1.56 -14.47
N MET A 256 15.25 -1.42 -14.79
CA MET A 256 15.85 -1.93 -16.01
C MET A 256 16.27 -3.41 -15.92
N GLY A 257 15.99 -4.10 -14.81
CA GLY A 257 16.29 -5.52 -14.63
C GLY A 257 17.78 -5.83 -14.56
N SER A 258 18.59 -4.92 -13.98
CA SER A 258 20.03 -5.13 -13.81
C SER A 258 20.30 -6.38 -12.97
N SER A 259 20.95 -7.38 -13.54
CA SER A 259 21.35 -8.63 -12.85
C SER A 259 22.64 -8.50 -12.03
N ASN A 260 23.10 -7.27 -11.78
CA ASN A 260 24.36 -7.03 -11.10
C ASN A 260 24.23 -7.32 -9.60
N LEU A 261 24.90 -8.37 -9.13
CA LEU A 261 24.96 -8.78 -7.72
C LEU A 261 25.49 -7.67 -6.78
N LEU A 262 26.23 -6.69 -7.32
CA LEU A 262 26.68 -5.53 -6.55
C LEU A 262 25.51 -4.64 -6.12
N LEU A 263 24.37 -4.67 -6.80
CA LEU A 263 23.21 -3.83 -6.48
C LEU A 263 22.61 -4.21 -5.11
N GLU A 264 22.51 -5.50 -4.83
CA GLU A 264 22.12 -6.03 -3.50
C GLU A 264 23.22 -5.85 -2.45
N THR A 265 24.47 -5.73 -2.88
CA THR A 265 25.60 -5.56 -1.97
C THR A 265 25.74 -4.09 -1.52
N VAL A 266 25.42 -3.13 -2.40
CA VAL A 266 25.53 -1.68 -2.13
C VAL A 266 24.60 -1.24 -1.00
N THR A 267 23.43 -1.85 -0.87
CA THR A 267 22.47 -1.57 0.22
C THR A 267 23.03 -1.91 1.61
N ASN A 268 24.07 -2.76 1.70
CA ASN A 268 24.75 -3.05 2.96
C ASN A 268 25.74 -1.95 3.40
N PHE A 269 26.17 -1.09 2.47
CA PHE A 269 27.17 -0.04 2.73
C PHE A 269 26.60 1.37 2.61
N VAL A 270 25.46 1.52 1.94
CA VAL A 270 24.81 2.81 1.69
C VAL A 270 23.39 2.77 2.24
N ASP A 271 23.13 3.66 3.19
CA ASP A 271 21.78 3.94 3.67
C ASP A 271 20.96 4.56 2.54
N LEU A 272 20.12 3.74 1.88
CA LEU A 272 19.19 4.21 0.86
C LEU A 272 17.86 4.57 1.49
N SER A 273 17.33 5.73 1.11
CA SER A 273 16.05 6.19 1.62
C SER A 273 14.93 5.20 1.26
N PRO A 274 14.10 4.79 2.23
CA PRO A 274 12.96 3.92 1.97
C PRO A 274 11.78 4.70 1.39
N TYR A 275 11.75 6.03 1.51
CA TYR A 275 10.60 6.85 1.14
C TYR A 275 10.32 6.83 -0.37
N ARG A 276 9.05 6.69 -0.75
CA ARG A 276 8.61 6.62 -2.14
C ARG A 276 7.42 7.56 -2.39
N PRO A 277 7.28 8.10 -3.61
CA PRO A 277 6.08 8.82 -4.01
C PRO A 277 4.84 7.90 -3.98
N PHE A 278 3.66 8.48 -3.80
CA PHE A 278 2.38 7.79 -3.96
C PHE A 278 1.32 8.81 -4.38
N GLY A 279 0.22 8.37 -4.96
CA GLY A 279 -0.81 9.29 -5.47
C GLY A 279 -0.41 10.01 -6.76
N THR A 280 -1.11 11.09 -7.08
CA THR A 280 -0.92 11.86 -8.32
C THR A 280 -0.04 13.07 -8.07
N TYR A 281 1.07 13.18 -8.81
CA TYR A 281 1.97 14.34 -8.75
C TYR A 281 1.72 15.27 -9.94
N ILE A 282 1.76 16.57 -9.68
CA ILE A 282 1.65 17.63 -10.66
C ILE A 282 2.93 18.48 -10.56
N PHE A 283 3.81 18.32 -11.54
CA PHE A 283 5.04 19.11 -11.65
C PHE A 283 4.76 20.43 -12.37
N CYS A 284 5.10 21.53 -11.73
CA CYS A 284 4.95 22.89 -12.25
C CYS A 284 6.31 23.41 -12.74
N ASN A 285 6.37 23.89 -13.99
CA ASN A 285 7.62 24.37 -14.59
C ASN A 285 7.84 25.90 -14.49
N GLY A 286 6.94 26.64 -13.83
CA GLY A 286 7.00 28.10 -13.67
C GLY A 286 6.56 28.92 -14.90
N HIS A 287 6.04 28.27 -15.94
CA HIS A 287 5.59 28.92 -17.18
C HIS A 287 4.13 28.54 -17.53
N GLY A 288 3.29 28.33 -16.51
CA GLY A 288 1.89 27.94 -16.69
C GLY A 288 1.65 26.50 -17.18
N GLN A 289 2.70 25.70 -17.33
CA GLN A 289 2.58 24.29 -17.72
C GLN A 289 2.63 23.36 -16.50
N MET A 290 1.67 22.44 -16.45
CA MET A 290 1.51 21.43 -15.41
C MET A 290 1.63 20.02 -15.99
N ILE A 291 2.46 19.18 -15.39
CA ILE A 291 2.73 17.83 -15.89
C ILE A 291 2.27 16.81 -14.85
N VAL A 292 1.26 16.03 -15.21
CA VAL A 292 0.56 15.09 -14.32
C VAL A 292 1.16 13.70 -14.47
N VAL A 293 1.56 13.09 -13.35
CA VAL A 293 2.23 11.79 -13.30
C VAL A 293 1.68 10.96 -12.14
N LYS A 294 1.24 9.73 -12.42
CA LYS A 294 0.64 8.81 -11.44
C LYS A 294 1.57 7.66 -11.02
N ASN A 295 2.53 7.30 -11.87
CA ASN A 295 3.44 6.19 -11.60
C ASN A 295 4.50 6.63 -10.56
N SER A 296 4.53 5.95 -9.41
CA SER A 296 5.42 6.27 -8.28
C SER A 296 6.91 6.28 -8.67
N ASP A 297 7.35 5.27 -9.43
CA ASP A 297 8.74 5.16 -9.88
C ASP A 297 9.11 6.28 -10.83
N ALA A 298 8.22 6.65 -11.77
CA ALA A 298 8.43 7.78 -12.66
C ALA A 298 8.53 9.11 -11.89
N VAL A 299 7.68 9.30 -10.86
CA VAL A 299 7.77 10.48 -9.98
C VAL A 299 9.11 10.52 -9.25
N LEU A 300 9.61 9.38 -8.75
CA LEU A 300 10.91 9.31 -8.07
C LEU A 300 12.05 9.74 -9.02
N GLN A 301 12.01 9.28 -10.28
CA GLN A 301 12.96 9.71 -11.31
C GLN A 301 12.84 11.22 -11.59
N LEU A 302 11.63 11.76 -11.66
CA LEU A 302 11.40 13.19 -11.87
C LEU A 302 11.88 14.05 -10.70
N LEU A 303 11.69 13.61 -9.46
CA LEU A 303 12.18 14.32 -8.26
C LEU A 303 13.69 14.57 -8.34
N PHE A 304 14.45 13.64 -8.94
CA PHE A 304 15.86 13.82 -9.24
C PHE A 304 16.10 14.66 -10.49
N HIS A 305 15.61 14.17 -11.64
CA HIS A 305 16.00 14.67 -12.95
C HIS A 305 15.52 16.10 -13.26
N THR A 306 14.42 16.55 -12.67
CA THR A 306 13.88 17.91 -12.90
C THR A 306 14.70 19.00 -12.21
N ALA A 307 15.40 18.63 -11.14
CA ALA A 307 16.17 19.52 -10.27
C ALA A 307 17.69 19.30 -10.41
N GLN A 308 18.17 18.74 -11.52
CA GLN A 308 19.61 18.57 -11.79
C GLN A 308 20.28 19.89 -12.22
N LEU A 309 21.56 20.01 -11.88
CA LEU A 309 22.45 21.04 -12.41
C LEU A 309 22.83 20.70 -13.86
N ARG A 310 22.88 21.73 -14.74
CA ARG A 310 23.48 21.58 -16.08
C ARG A 310 24.97 21.86 -16.02
N ASP A 311 25.35 22.87 -15.24
CA ASP A 311 26.73 23.28 -14.99
C ASP A 311 26.94 23.50 -13.48
N LEU A 312 28.14 23.21 -12.97
CA LEU A 312 28.53 23.52 -11.60
C LEU A 312 28.53 25.04 -11.33
N ALA A 313 28.71 25.87 -12.35
CA ALA A 313 28.60 27.32 -12.24
C ALA A 313 27.20 27.77 -11.80
N GLU A 314 26.15 26.98 -12.08
CA GLU A 314 24.76 27.29 -11.73
C GLU A 314 24.39 26.89 -10.28
N LEU A 315 25.29 26.23 -9.54
CA LEU A 315 24.98 25.64 -8.23
C LEU A 315 24.34 26.64 -7.27
N SER A 316 24.91 27.84 -7.14
CA SER A 316 24.40 28.87 -6.23
C SER A 316 23.01 29.36 -6.66
N GLU A 317 22.78 29.53 -7.96
CA GLU A 317 21.47 29.96 -8.47
C GLU A 317 20.41 28.89 -8.22
N VAL A 318 20.68 27.64 -8.61
CA VAL A 318 19.74 26.52 -8.48
C VAL A 318 19.47 26.20 -7.02
N ALA A 319 20.48 26.22 -6.16
CA ALA A 319 20.32 25.98 -4.73
C ALA A 319 19.42 27.05 -4.09
N ASN A 320 19.63 28.34 -4.41
CA ASN A 320 18.73 29.41 -3.91
C ASN A 320 17.32 29.29 -4.50
N LYS A 321 17.21 28.98 -5.80
CA LYS A 321 15.92 28.74 -6.47
C LYS A 321 15.14 27.61 -5.82
N SER A 322 15.82 26.54 -5.39
CA SER A 322 15.20 25.39 -4.71
C SER A 322 14.52 25.75 -3.38
N ILE A 323 15.02 26.77 -2.69
CA ILE A 323 14.42 27.31 -1.46
C ILE A 323 13.27 28.25 -1.80
N LEU A 324 13.46 29.13 -2.80
CA LEU A 324 12.45 30.11 -3.21
C LEU A 324 11.20 29.45 -3.78
N GLU A 325 11.35 28.40 -4.60
CA GLU A 325 10.22 27.69 -5.19
C GLU A 325 9.30 27.03 -4.16
N HIS A 326 9.85 26.66 -2.99
CA HIS A 326 9.03 26.17 -1.89
C HIS A 326 8.10 27.24 -1.31
N LEU A 327 8.40 28.52 -1.48
CA LEU A 327 7.66 29.63 -0.86
C LEU A 327 6.60 30.26 -1.76
N VAL A 328 6.64 30.01 -3.08
CA VAL A 328 5.88 30.79 -4.07
C VAL A 328 4.66 30.05 -4.65
N TYR A 329 4.27 28.91 -4.08
CA TYR A 329 3.09 28.16 -4.52
C TYR A 329 1.81 29.00 -4.60
N GLU A 330 1.55 29.93 -3.67
CA GLU A 330 0.32 30.74 -3.71
C GLU A 330 0.28 31.71 -4.90
N VAL A 331 1.45 32.23 -5.31
CA VAL A 331 1.58 33.15 -6.45
C VAL A 331 1.49 32.35 -7.74
N GLU A 332 2.32 31.32 -7.87
CA GLU A 332 2.38 30.47 -9.06
C GLU A 332 1.05 29.77 -9.35
N MET A 333 0.31 29.35 -8.32
CA MET A 333 -1.02 28.76 -8.53
C MET A 333 -2.00 29.81 -9.04
N LYS A 334 -1.91 31.10 -8.69
CA LYS A 334 -2.80 32.11 -9.27
C LYS A 334 -2.51 32.28 -10.75
N ASP A 335 -1.23 32.43 -11.10
CA ASP A 335 -0.77 32.75 -12.45
C ASP A 335 -0.88 31.54 -13.41
N SER A 336 -0.60 30.32 -12.92
CA SER A 336 -0.63 29.11 -13.75
C SER A 336 -2.02 28.76 -14.27
N PHE A 337 -3.08 29.18 -13.57
CA PHE A 337 -4.44 28.95 -14.04
C PHE A 337 -4.88 29.92 -15.15
N GLU A 338 -4.16 31.01 -15.37
CA GLU A 338 -4.43 31.96 -16.46
C GLU A 338 -3.85 31.49 -17.81
N MET A 339 -2.82 30.63 -17.78
CA MET A 339 -2.11 30.09 -18.96
C MET A 339 -2.08 28.56 -18.99
N LEU A 340 -3.20 27.90 -18.64
CA LEU A 340 -3.24 26.45 -18.43
C LEU A 340 -2.85 25.62 -19.65
N ASN A 341 -1.66 25.03 -19.56
CA ASN A 341 -1.22 23.94 -20.41
C ASN A 341 -0.95 22.69 -19.55
N VAL A 342 -1.82 21.69 -19.65
CA VAL A 342 -1.73 20.47 -18.84
C VAL A 342 -1.35 19.30 -19.72
N VAL A 343 -0.30 18.59 -19.32
CA VAL A 343 0.20 17.40 -20.02
C VAL A 343 0.14 16.19 -19.08
N TYR A 344 -0.53 15.13 -19.51
CA TYR A 344 -0.65 13.88 -18.76
C TYR A 344 0.36 12.85 -19.26
N LEU A 345 1.21 12.34 -18.37
CA LEU A 345 2.15 11.26 -18.71
C LEU A 345 1.53 9.89 -18.42
N ASN A 346 0.53 9.52 -19.22
CA ASN A 346 -0.21 8.26 -19.06
C ASN A 346 0.49 7.06 -19.72
N GLN A 347 1.12 7.26 -20.89
CA GLN A 347 1.80 6.22 -21.67
C GLN A 347 3.31 6.40 -21.55
N LEU A 348 3.85 5.99 -20.39
CA LEU A 348 5.25 6.21 -20.06
C LEU A 348 6.20 5.44 -21.00
N GLU A 349 5.80 4.25 -21.46
CA GLU A 349 6.59 3.39 -22.35
C GLU A 349 6.85 4.00 -23.74
N GLU A 350 6.00 4.93 -24.18
CA GLU A 350 6.03 5.54 -25.52
C GLU A 350 6.60 6.96 -25.52
N LEU A 351 7.02 7.48 -24.35
CA LEU A 351 7.49 8.87 -24.21
C LEU A 351 8.58 9.26 -25.21
N PRO A 352 8.50 10.39 -25.94
CA PRO A 352 9.51 10.76 -26.92
C PRO A 352 10.90 10.89 -26.32
N LEU A 353 11.93 10.34 -26.97
CA LEU A 353 13.33 10.45 -26.52
C LEU A 353 14.03 11.73 -27.00
N SER A 354 13.52 12.36 -28.08
CA SER A 354 13.91 13.67 -28.60
C SER A 354 12.67 14.49 -28.97
N SER A 355 12.85 15.76 -29.33
CA SER A 355 11.77 16.68 -29.74
C SER A 355 11.34 16.53 -31.21
N ASP A 356 11.95 15.64 -31.99
CA ASP A 356 11.82 15.63 -33.46
C ASP A 356 10.60 14.86 -33.98
N GLY A 357 9.51 14.83 -33.21
CA GLY A 357 8.29 14.11 -33.57
C GLY A 357 7.40 14.91 -34.53
N SER A 358 6.99 14.30 -35.64
CA SER A 358 6.05 14.87 -36.62
C SER A 358 4.57 14.84 -36.19
N ASN A 359 4.25 14.25 -35.03
CA ASN A 359 2.89 14.09 -34.51
C ASN A 359 2.60 15.09 -33.37
N SER A 360 1.43 15.73 -33.36
CA SER A 360 1.10 16.88 -32.49
C SER A 360 1.17 16.57 -30.98
N ASP A 361 0.71 15.39 -30.57
CA ASP A 361 0.63 15.01 -29.16
C ASP A 361 2.00 14.61 -28.61
N ILE A 362 2.79 13.89 -29.42
CA ILE A 362 4.18 13.51 -29.10
C ILE A 362 5.06 14.77 -29.02
N GLY A 363 4.86 15.73 -29.93
CA GLY A 363 5.54 17.03 -29.89
C GLY A 363 5.20 17.83 -28.64
N THR A 364 3.92 17.82 -28.21
CA THR A 364 3.47 18.49 -26.98
C THR A 364 4.11 17.87 -25.74
N ILE A 365 4.11 16.54 -25.61
CA ILE A 365 4.79 15.84 -24.51
C ILE A 365 6.29 16.11 -24.55
N GLY A 366 6.94 16.00 -25.72
CA GLY A 366 8.37 16.26 -25.88
C GLY A 366 8.77 17.68 -25.45
N THR A 367 7.95 18.67 -25.78
CA THR A 367 8.10 20.06 -25.35
C THR A 367 7.95 20.20 -23.83
N ALA A 368 6.97 19.52 -23.23
CA ALA A 368 6.77 19.54 -21.79
C ALA A 368 7.95 18.93 -21.01
N LEU A 369 8.46 17.78 -21.47
CA LEU A 369 9.65 17.15 -20.89
C LEU A 369 10.90 18.03 -21.05
N ASN A 370 11.03 18.76 -22.16
CA ASN A 370 12.07 19.77 -22.35
C ASN A 370 11.91 20.96 -21.40
N GLY A 371 10.67 21.42 -21.15
CA GLY A 371 10.36 22.46 -20.17
C GLY A 371 10.75 22.07 -18.75
N LEU A 372 10.69 20.79 -18.41
CA LEU A 372 11.23 20.22 -17.16
C LEU A 372 12.75 20.01 -17.17
N GLY A 373 13.42 20.24 -18.30
CA GLY A 373 14.86 20.05 -18.45
C GLY A 373 15.31 18.59 -18.46
N LEU A 374 14.43 17.65 -18.84
CA LEU A 374 14.75 16.23 -18.81
C LEU A 374 15.70 15.81 -19.95
N SER A 375 16.83 15.23 -19.58
CA SER A 375 17.76 14.59 -20.51
C SER A 375 17.19 13.31 -21.13
N THR A 376 17.77 12.83 -22.23
CA THR A 376 17.39 11.54 -22.85
C THR A 376 17.48 10.39 -21.84
N ARG A 377 18.49 10.40 -20.96
CA ARG A 377 18.63 9.41 -19.88
C ARG A 377 17.45 9.45 -18.91
N ALA A 378 17.00 10.64 -18.51
CA ALA A 378 15.84 10.79 -17.64
C ALA A 378 14.60 10.18 -18.30
N ARG A 379 14.37 10.47 -19.59
CA ARG A 379 13.23 9.94 -20.35
C ARG A 379 13.26 8.42 -20.49
N LEU A 380 14.45 7.82 -20.64
CA LEU A 380 14.61 6.37 -20.62
C LEU A 380 14.24 5.76 -19.25
N CYS A 381 14.58 6.44 -18.15
CA CYS A 381 14.17 5.98 -16.80
C CYS A 381 12.66 6.04 -16.62
N LEU A 382 11.98 7.06 -17.16
CA LEU A 382 10.52 7.13 -17.17
C LEU A 382 9.89 6.01 -18.01
N ARG A 383 10.44 5.71 -19.20
CA ARG A 383 10.01 4.57 -20.01
C ARG A 383 10.18 3.25 -19.27
N ALA A 384 11.30 3.04 -18.58
CA ALA A 384 11.53 1.83 -17.79
C ALA A 384 10.47 1.65 -16.70
N ALA A 385 10.07 2.72 -16.02
CA ALA A 385 8.97 2.69 -15.06
C ALA A 385 7.62 2.30 -15.69
N GLY A 386 7.31 2.81 -16.88
CA GLY A 386 6.13 2.38 -17.65
C GLY A 386 6.19 0.92 -18.10
N MET A 387 7.36 0.48 -18.57
CA MET A 387 7.59 -0.90 -19.00
C MET A 387 7.45 -1.90 -17.86
N LEU A 388 7.88 -1.56 -16.64
CA LEU A 388 7.67 -2.40 -15.46
C LEU A 388 6.17 -2.59 -15.18
N GLU A 389 5.38 -1.52 -15.19
CA GLU A 389 3.92 -1.59 -14.98
C GLU A 389 3.24 -2.46 -16.05
N LYS A 390 3.66 -2.32 -17.31
CA LYS A 390 3.20 -3.18 -18.42
C LYS A 390 3.62 -4.63 -18.22
N GLN A 391 4.82 -4.87 -17.69
CA GLN A 391 5.29 -6.22 -17.39
C GLN A 391 4.47 -6.86 -16.27
N LYS A 392 4.10 -6.12 -15.23
CA LYS A 392 3.19 -6.60 -14.17
C LYS A 392 1.85 -7.09 -14.72
N LYS A 393 1.26 -6.34 -15.65
CA LYS A 393 0.01 -6.75 -16.32
C LYS A 393 0.18 -8.00 -17.18
N LYS A 394 1.25 -8.06 -17.99
CA LYS A 394 1.58 -9.27 -18.77
C LYS A 394 1.82 -10.49 -17.89
N ASN A 395 2.40 -10.28 -16.71
CA ASN A 395 2.63 -11.31 -15.72
C ASN A 395 1.31 -11.87 -15.18
N GLU A 396 0.34 -11.01 -14.87
CA GLU A 396 -1.02 -11.43 -14.50
C GLU A 396 -1.71 -12.19 -15.65
N GLU A 397 -1.63 -11.69 -16.88
CA GLU A 397 -2.21 -12.33 -18.07
C GLU A 397 -1.63 -13.72 -18.37
N LYS A 398 -0.39 -13.99 -17.95
CA LYS A 398 0.29 -15.29 -18.12
C LYS A 398 -0.14 -16.33 -17.09
N ILE A 399 -0.83 -15.95 -16.02
CA ILE A 399 -1.30 -16.91 -15.01
C ILE A 399 -2.33 -17.83 -15.68
N ASP A 400 -2.06 -19.14 -15.65
CA ASP A 400 -2.93 -20.17 -16.24
C ASP A 400 -4.19 -20.41 -15.40
N LYS A 401 -5.06 -19.41 -15.39
CA LYS A 401 -6.30 -19.38 -14.63
C LYS A 401 -7.29 -20.43 -15.12
N GLU A 402 -7.31 -20.72 -16.43
CA GLU A 402 -8.16 -21.77 -17.01
C GLU A 402 -7.77 -23.15 -16.48
N LYS A 403 -6.48 -23.47 -16.43
CA LYS A 403 -6.00 -24.73 -15.85
C LYS A 403 -6.25 -24.81 -14.35
N ALA A 404 -6.14 -23.69 -13.62
CA ALA A 404 -6.49 -23.64 -12.21
C ALA A 404 -7.98 -23.98 -12.02
N LEU A 405 -8.88 -23.30 -12.74
CA LEU A 405 -10.32 -23.57 -12.68
C LEU A 405 -10.68 -25.00 -13.10
N GLY A 406 -10.08 -25.50 -14.19
CA GLY A 406 -10.28 -26.87 -14.66
C GLY A 406 -9.85 -27.91 -13.62
N SER A 407 -8.68 -27.72 -13.00
CA SER A 407 -8.19 -28.62 -11.95
C SER A 407 -9.01 -28.54 -10.67
N MET A 408 -9.53 -27.36 -10.32
CA MET A 408 -10.45 -27.19 -9.20
C MET A 408 -11.77 -27.91 -9.44
N LYS A 409 -12.34 -27.80 -10.65
CA LYS A 409 -13.58 -28.50 -11.03
C LYS A 409 -13.44 -30.01 -10.88
N GLU A 410 -12.33 -30.59 -11.34
CA GLU A 410 -12.06 -32.02 -11.16
C GLU A 410 -11.97 -32.43 -9.67
N LEU A 411 -11.43 -31.56 -8.82
CA LEU A 411 -11.40 -31.80 -7.36
C LEU A 411 -12.78 -31.62 -6.71
N GLU A 412 -13.63 -30.73 -7.20
CA GLU A 412 -15.02 -30.61 -6.76
C GLU A 412 -15.83 -31.85 -7.14
N GLU A 413 -15.63 -32.38 -8.36
CA GLU A 413 -16.21 -33.66 -8.79
C GLU A 413 -15.73 -34.83 -7.91
N TYR A 414 -14.42 -34.88 -7.63
CA TYR A 414 -13.86 -35.86 -6.68
C TYR A 414 -14.52 -35.74 -5.31
N LYS A 415 -14.64 -34.51 -4.79
CA LYS A 415 -15.29 -34.24 -3.50
C LYS A 415 -16.71 -34.78 -3.46
N ALA A 416 -17.53 -34.43 -4.46
CA ALA A 416 -18.92 -34.89 -4.58
C ALA A 416 -19.03 -36.42 -4.61
N THR A 417 -18.12 -37.12 -5.30
CA THR A 417 -18.14 -38.59 -5.33
C THR A 417 -17.79 -39.24 -3.99
N CYS A 418 -16.99 -38.56 -3.15
CA CYS A 418 -16.58 -39.07 -1.84
C CYS A 418 -17.60 -38.79 -0.72
N GLU A 419 -18.52 -37.83 -0.91
CA GLU A 419 -19.56 -37.49 0.08
C GLU A 419 -20.49 -38.66 0.43
N ILE A 420 -20.61 -39.65 -0.46
CA ILE A 420 -21.48 -40.83 -0.27
C ILE A 420 -20.82 -41.90 0.63
N GLN A 421 -19.50 -41.82 0.86
CA GLN A 421 -18.75 -42.85 1.57
C GLN A 421 -18.12 -42.35 2.87
N LYS A 422 -16.91 -41.78 2.81
CA LYS A 422 -16.10 -41.42 3.99
C LYS A 422 -15.74 -39.94 4.04
N GLY A 423 -16.15 -39.17 3.03
CA GLY A 423 -15.67 -37.81 2.82
C GLY A 423 -14.33 -37.80 2.08
N TYR A 424 -14.10 -36.74 1.32
CA TYR A 424 -12.95 -36.63 0.42
C TYR A 424 -11.60 -36.49 1.16
N TYR A 425 -11.59 -35.91 2.37
CA TYR A 425 -10.39 -35.84 3.20
C TYR A 425 -9.88 -37.24 3.57
N ASP A 426 -10.76 -38.06 4.14
CA ASP A 426 -10.44 -39.42 4.59
C ASP A 426 -10.15 -40.34 3.42
N ALA A 427 -10.93 -40.27 2.32
CA ALA A 427 -10.66 -41.01 1.09
C ALA A 427 -9.24 -40.70 0.57
N PHE A 428 -8.89 -39.42 0.48
CA PHE A 428 -7.58 -38.97 0.04
C PHE A 428 -6.45 -39.39 0.98
N LYS A 429 -6.64 -39.27 2.31
CA LYS A 429 -5.64 -39.65 3.32
C LYS A 429 -5.27 -41.12 3.19
N VAL A 430 -6.26 -41.99 2.95
CA VAL A 430 -6.04 -43.44 2.77
C VAL A 430 -5.51 -43.76 1.36
N GLN A 431 -5.95 -43.05 0.32
CA GLN A 431 -5.54 -43.17 -1.10
C GLN A 431 -5.56 -44.62 -1.61
N LYS A 432 -6.76 -45.19 -1.75
CA LYS A 432 -6.93 -46.59 -2.21
C LYS A 432 -7.33 -46.67 -3.67
N GLU A 433 -8.11 -45.72 -4.15
CA GLU A 433 -8.66 -45.73 -5.50
C GLU A 433 -7.81 -44.91 -6.47
N THR A 434 -7.84 -45.26 -7.76
CA THR A 434 -7.19 -44.49 -8.82
C THR A 434 -7.58 -43.00 -8.80
N ARG A 435 -8.83 -42.70 -8.44
CA ARG A 435 -9.34 -41.33 -8.31
C ARG A 435 -8.62 -40.52 -7.23
N ASP A 436 -8.22 -41.16 -6.13
CA ASP A 436 -7.46 -40.50 -5.05
C ASP A 436 -6.06 -40.09 -5.54
N PHE A 437 -5.44 -40.91 -6.39
CA PHE A 437 -4.17 -40.57 -7.04
C PHE A 437 -4.34 -39.42 -8.05
N GLN A 438 -5.43 -39.43 -8.82
CA GLN A 438 -5.75 -38.33 -9.74
C GLN A 438 -5.99 -37.01 -8.99
N ALA A 439 -6.74 -37.05 -7.88
CA ALA A 439 -6.92 -35.89 -7.01
C ALA A 439 -5.58 -35.37 -6.48
N ASN A 440 -4.63 -36.25 -6.15
CA ASN A 440 -3.29 -35.84 -5.70
C ASN A 440 -2.49 -35.16 -6.81
N VAL A 441 -2.61 -35.62 -8.06
CA VAL A 441 -2.00 -34.94 -9.23
C VAL A 441 -2.59 -33.54 -9.38
N LYS A 442 -3.92 -33.39 -9.31
CA LYS A 442 -4.59 -32.09 -9.44
C LYS A 442 -4.23 -31.14 -8.29
N ARG A 443 -4.13 -31.65 -7.06
CA ARG A 443 -3.60 -30.91 -5.90
C ARG A 443 -2.20 -30.34 -6.19
N LEU A 444 -1.29 -31.13 -6.76
CA LEU A 444 0.06 -30.69 -7.10
C LEU A 444 0.09 -29.66 -8.22
N VAL A 445 -0.75 -29.82 -9.25
CA VAL A 445 -0.90 -28.83 -10.33
C VAL A 445 -1.33 -27.48 -9.74
N LEU A 446 -2.35 -27.48 -8.90
CA LEU A 446 -2.83 -26.26 -8.25
C LEU A 446 -1.78 -25.66 -7.31
N ALA A 447 -1.08 -26.49 -6.52
CA ALA A 447 0.01 -26.02 -5.68
C ALA A 447 1.09 -25.29 -6.49
N GLY A 448 1.49 -25.83 -7.65
CA GLY A 448 2.46 -25.19 -8.54
C GLY A 448 2.01 -23.82 -9.06
N ILE A 449 0.77 -23.73 -9.55
CA ILE A 449 0.20 -22.45 -10.04
C ILE A 449 0.16 -21.42 -8.92
N TRP A 450 -0.36 -21.78 -7.75
CA TRP A 450 -0.49 -20.84 -6.64
C TRP A 450 0.86 -20.45 -6.04
N ASP A 451 1.81 -21.37 -5.93
CA ASP A 451 3.16 -21.06 -5.45
C ASP A 451 3.88 -20.09 -6.40
N GLU A 452 3.71 -20.21 -7.73
CA GLU A 452 4.21 -19.23 -8.70
C GLU A 452 3.61 -17.84 -8.48
N ILE A 453 2.29 -17.74 -8.31
CA ILE A 453 1.61 -16.46 -7.97
C ILE A 453 2.20 -15.86 -6.69
N ILE A 454 2.42 -16.67 -5.65
CA ILE A 454 2.98 -16.19 -4.38
C ILE A 454 4.42 -15.70 -4.55
N GLU A 455 5.26 -16.38 -5.33
CA GLU A 455 6.62 -15.90 -5.60
C GLU A 455 6.63 -14.57 -6.37
N MET A 456 5.74 -14.39 -7.34
CA MET A 456 5.59 -13.12 -8.06
C MET A 456 5.13 -12.00 -7.14
N LEU A 457 4.21 -12.26 -6.21
CA LEU A 457 3.76 -11.26 -5.22
C LEU A 457 4.86 -10.84 -4.25
N LYS A 458 5.68 -11.78 -3.77
CA LYS A 458 6.83 -11.44 -2.91
C LYS A 458 7.81 -10.50 -3.61
N ARG A 459 7.97 -10.63 -4.92
CA ARG A 459 8.83 -9.79 -5.76
C ARG A 459 8.14 -8.54 -6.29
N TYR A 460 6.87 -8.29 -5.93
CA TYR A 460 6.06 -7.18 -6.44
C TYR A 460 5.95 -7.17 -7.98
N GLU A 461 5.90 -8.36 -8.60
CA GLU A 461 5.86 -8.56 -10.05
C GLU A 461 4.44 -8.65 -10.64
N LEU A 462 3.41 -8.51 -9.81
CA LEU A 462 2.01 -8.39 -10.22
C LEU A 462 1.49 -6.97 -9.94
N PRO A 463 0.36 -6.57 -10.55
CA PRO A 463 -0.25 -5.26 -10.30
C PRO A 463 -0.54 -5.05 -8.82
N ASP A 464 -0.45 -3.80 -8.36
CA ASP A 464 -0.64 -3.48 -6.94
C ASP A 464 -2.07 -3.78 -6.48
N GLU A 465 -3.03 -3.77 -7.41
CA GLU A 465 -4.44 -4.09 -7.23
C GLU A 465 -4.74 -5.59 -7.14
N PHE A 466 -3.78 -6.47 -7.46
CA PHE A 466 -4.02 -7.92 -7.58
C PHE A 466 -4.64 -8.53 -6.32
N GLU A 467 -4.05 -8.25 -5.15
CA GLU A 467 -4.52 -8.79 -3.85
C GLU A 467 -5.85 -8.15 -3.38
N GLY A 468 -6.28 -7.06 -4.01
CA GLY A 468 -7.57 -6.40 -3.76
C GLY A 468 -8.67 -6.78 -4.75
N ASN A 469 -8.33 -7.50 -5.83
CA ASN A 469 -9.28 -7.89 -6.86
C ASN A 469 -10.23 -8.98 -6.33
N SER A 470 -11.53 -8.71 -6.32
CA SER A 470 -12.55 -9.60 -5.77
C SER A 470 -12.58 -10.98 -6.45
N GLU A 471 -12.25 -11.07 -7.74
CA GLU A 471 -12.19 -12.33 -8.46
C GLU A 471 -11.04 -13.22 -7.95
N TRP A 472 -9.86 -12.65 -7.75
CA TRP A 472 -8.70 -13.35 -7.19
C TRP A 472 -8.91 -13.71 -5.72
N VAL A 473 -9.53 -12.82 -4.94
CA VAL A 473 -9.91 -13.10 -3.53
C VAL A 473 -10.88 -14.29 -3.46
N ASN A 474 -11.91 -14.30 -4.30
CA ASN A 474 -12.90 -15.38 -4.34
C ASN A 474 -12.28 -16.70 -4.80
N LEU A 475 -11.51 -16.66 -5.90
CA LEU A 475 -10.83 -17.84 -6.43
C LEU A 475 -9.83 -18.42 -5.41
N GLY A 476 -9.04 -17.57 -4.76
CA GLY A 476 -8.10 -17.97 -3.71
C GLY A 476 -8.79 -18.56 -2.48
N THR A 477 -9.96 -18.03 -2.11
CA THR A 477 -10.77 -18.56 -1.01
C THR A 477 -11.32 -19.93 -1.33
N SER A 478 -11.91 -20.11 -2.52
CA SER A 478 -12.42 -21.41 -2.99
C SER A 478 -11.30 -22.43 -3.11
N PHE A 479 -10.16 -22.05 -3.69
CA PHE A 479 -8.96 -22.90 -3.76
C PHE A 479 -8.51 -23.35 -2.37
N ARG A 480 -8.39 -22.41 -1.42
CA ARG A 480 -7.97 -22.73 -0.05
C ARG A 480 -8.94 -23.71 0.61
N ARG A 481 -10.24 -23.45 0.55
CA ARG A 481 -11.27 -24.31 1.16
C ARG A 481 -11.33 -25.72 0.55
N LEU A 482 -11.06 -25.83 -0.76
CA LEU A 482 -11.09 -27.10 -1.48
C LEU A 482 -9.80 -27.93 -1.30
N VAL A 483 -8.64 -27.27 -1.32
CA VAL A 483 -7.35 -27.97 -1.49
C VAL A 483 -6.53 -28.04 -0.22
N GLU A 484 -6.64 -27.07 0.69
CA GLU A 484 -5.89 -27.10 1.97
C GLU A 484 -6.20 -28.37 2.79
N PRO A 485 -7.46 -28.86 2.87
CA PRO A 485 -7.75 -30.15 3.50
C PRO A 485 -6.98 -31.32 2.88
N LEU A 486 -6.80 -31.35 1.55
CA LEU A 486 -6.05 -32.41 0.87
C LEU A 486 -4.54 -32.31 1.16
N ASP A 487 -4.01 -31.10 1.28
CA ASP A 487 -2.62 -30.89 1.70
C ASP A 487 -2.38 -31.30 3.16
N ILE A 488 -3.35 -31.04 4.05
CA ILE A 488 -3.35 -31.53 5.43
C ILE A 488 -3.40 -33.06 5.42
N ALA A 489 -4.33 -33.67 4.69
CA ALA A 489 -4.42 -35.13 4.56
C ALA A 489 -3.10 -35.74 4.08
N ASN A 490 -2.48 -35.14 3.06
CA ASN A 490 -1.19 -35.57 2.54
C ASN A 490 -0.07 -35.46 3.60
N TYR A 491 -0.09 -34.41 4.43
CA TYR A 491 0.90 -34.19 5.48
C TYR A 491 0.86 -35.29 6.54
N TYR A 492 -0.33 -35.58 7.08
CA TYR A 492 -0.52 -36.58 8.12
C TYR A 492 -0.49 -38.02 7.57
N ARG A 493 -0.88 -38.26 6.32
CA ARG A 493 -0.69 -39.54 5.61
C ARG A 493 0.77 -40.00 5.63
N HIS A 494 1.69 -39.06 5.43
CA HIS A 494 3.13 -39.34 5.38
C HIS A 494 3.82 -39.15 6.74
N LEU A 495 3.05 -39.06 7.84
CA LEU A 495 3.55 -38.87 9.20
C LEU A 495 4.51 -37.69 9.37
N LYS A 496 4.40 -36.67 8.52
CA LYS A 496 5.31 -35.51 8.57
C LYS A 496 5.17 -34.70 9.85
N ASN A 497 4.05 -34.83 10.55
CA ASN A 497 3.84 -34.25 11.86
C ASN A 497 4.81 -34.80 12.92
N GLU A 498 5.26 -36.05 12.77
CA GLU A 498 6.25 -36.67 13.67
C GLU A 498 7.67 -36.17 13.36
N ASP A 499 8.00 -36.02 12.07
CA ASP A 499 9.33 -35.58 11.63
C ASP A 499 9.54 -34.06 11.74
N THR A 500 8.55 -33.27 11.31
CA THR A 500 8.66 -31.82 11.10
C THR A 500 7.92 -31.02 12.17
N GLY A 501 6.96 -31.65 12.88
CA GLY A 501 6.12 -31.03 13.90
C GLY A 501 4.73 -30.61 13.41
N PRO A 502 3.93 -29.90 14.24
CA PRO A 502 2.54 -29.60 13.93
C PRO A 502 2.36 -28.79 12.63
N TYR A 503 1.35 -29.14 11.84
CA TYR A 503 1.11 -28.55 10.52
C TYR A 503 1.03 -27.01 10.58
N MET A 504 0.25 -26.48 11.52
CA MET A 504 0.02 -25.05 11.70
C MET A 504 1.29 -24.26 12.05
N VAL A 505 2.28 -24.92 12.68
CA VAL A 505 3.50 -24.28 13.16
C VAL A 505 4.60 -24.35 12.10
N LYS A 506 4.82 -25.53 11.50
CA LYS A 506 6.04 -25.80 10.71
C LYS A 506 5.80 -26.07 9.23
N ALA A 507 4.58 -26.42 8.82
CA ALA A 507 4.36 -26.97 7.47
C ALA A 507 3.34 -26.22 6.61
N ARG A 508 2.45 -25.42 7.21
CA ARG A 508 1.36 -24.74 6.49
C ARG A 508 1.91 -23.86 5.34
N PRO A 509 1.65 -24.22 4.06
CA PRO A 509 2.16 -23.51 2.90
C PRO A 509 1.76 -22.03 2.83
N LYS A 510 2.63 -21.19 2.23
CA LYS A 510 2.38 -19.74 2.11
C LYS A 510 1.13 -19.44 1.27
N ARG A 511 0.86 -20.19 0.20
CA ARG A 511 -0.34 -20.02 -0.65
C ARG A 511 -1.65 -19.96 0.13
N TYR A 512 -1.81 -20.73 1.20
CA TYR A 512 -3.02 -20.69 2.04
C TYR A 512 -3.03 -19.53 3.03
N ARG A 513 -1.86 -19.16 3.56
CA ARG A 513 -1.74 -17.97 4.41
C ARG A 513 -2.09 -16.69 3.64
N TYR A 514 -1.65 -16.59 2.38
CA TYR A 514 -1.94 -15.44 1.52
C TYR A 514 -3.43 -15.35 1.23
N THR A 515 -4.04 -16.41 0.69
CA THR A 515 -5.47 -16.38 0.34
C THR A 515 -6.39 -16.24 1.56
N GLN A 516 -5.99 -16.74 2.74
CA GLN A 516 -6.67 -16.43 4.00
C GLN A 516 -6.60 -14.93 4.34
N ARG A 517 -5.40 -14.34 4.31
CA ARG A 517 -5.22 -12.91 4.62
C ARG A 517 -5.97 -12.01 3.63
N TRP A 518 -6.04 -12.40 2.35
CA TRP A 518 -6.79 -11.68 1.33
C TRP A 518 -8.27 -11.57 1.67
N VAL A 519 -8.93 -12.69 1.98
CA VAL A 519 -10.37 -12.68 2.31
C VAL A 519 -10.65 -12.01 3.66
N GLU A 520 -9.74 -12.16 4.63
CA GLU A 520 -9.84 -11.48 5.92
C GLU A 520 -9.74 -9.96 5.76
N HIS A 521 -8.81 -9.51 4.92
CA HIS A 521 -8.62 -8.11 4.58
C HIS A 521 -9.81 -7.54 3.80
N ALA A 522 -10.24 -8.20 2.73
CA ALA A 522 -11.35 -7.77 1.89
C ALA A 522 -12.66 -7.63 2.68
N ASN A 523 -12.92 -8.55 3.62
CA ASN A 523 -14.10 -8.51 4.48
C ASN A 523 -13.92 -7.68 5.76
N ARG A 524 -12.73 -7.10 5.97
CA ARG A 524 -12.36 -6.35 7.19
C ARG A 524 -12.65 -7.11 8.49
N ILE A 525 -12.36 -8.41 8.50
CA ILE A 525 -12.53 -9.28 9.67
C ILE A 525 -11.19 -9.52 10.38
N PRO A 526 -11.19 -9.91 11.67
CA PRO A 526 -9.97 -10.17 12.40
C PRO A 526 -9.08 -11.24 11.75
N ILE A 527 -7.76 -11.09 11.94
CA ILE A 527 -6.77 -12.05 11.48
C ILE A 527 -7.05 -13.42 12.11
N GLY A 528 -7.06 -14.47 11.29
CA GLY A 528 -7.35 -15.83 11.73
C GLY A 528 -8.84 -16.20 11.76
N ALA A 529 -9.74 -15.25 11.48
CA ALA A 529 -11.18 -15.51 11.49
C ALA A 529 -11.66 -16.44 10.35
N SER A 530 -10.93 -16.51 9.23
CA SER A 530 -11.22 -17.46 8.14
C SER A 530 -10.29 -18.67 8.19
N SER A 531 -10.35 -19.40 9.31
CA SER A 531 -9.53 -20.60 9.58
C SER A 531 -10.23 -21.92 9.28
N GLU A 532 -11.41 -21.88 8.64
CA GLU A 532 -12.23 -23.06 8.34
C GLU A 532 -11.49 -24.14 7.55
N SER A 533 -10.56 -23.75 6.68
CA SER A 533 -9.79 -24.69 5.85
C SER A 533 -8.71 -25.46 6.61
N THR A 534 -8.42 -25.05 7.85
CA THR A 534 -7.37 -25.65 8.70
C THR A 534 -7.92 -26.51 9.83
N PHE A 535 -9.24 -26.62 9.99
CA PHE A 535 -9.84 -27.28 11.16
C PHE A 535 -9.39 -28.74 11.30
N LEU A 536 -9.18 -29.45 10.18
CA LEU A 536 -8.71 -30.84 10.17
C LEU A 536 -7.27 -30.98 10.69
N ALA A 537 -6.42 -29.96 10.52
CA ALA A 537 -5.09 -29.97 11.13
C ALA A 537 -5.18 -29.92 12.66
N GLU A 538 -6.08 -29.10 13.20
CA GLU A 538 -6.32 -29.06 14.66
C GLU A 538 -6.91 -30.39 15.17
N VAL A 539 -7.82 -31.00 14.41
CA VAL A 539 -8.39 -32.33 14.74
C VAL A 539 -7.30 -33.40 14.82
N GLU A 540 -6.35 -33.44 13.88
CA GLU A 540 -5.26 -34.42 13.87
C GLU A 540 -4.33 -34.26 15.09
N GLU A 541 -4.01 -33.01 15.47
CA GLU A 541 -3.21 -32.73 16.67
C GLU A 541 -3.95 -33.10 17.96
N LEU A 542 -5.24 -32.79 18.04
CA LEU A 542 -6.10 -33.16 19.17
C LEU A 542 -6.30 -34.67 19.27
N TRP A 543 -6.40 -35.37 18.14
CA TRP A 543 -6.47 -36.83 18.13
C TRP A 543 -5.14 -37.44 18.59
N SER A 544 -4.01 -36.98 18.07
CA SER A 544 -2.70 -37.43 18.54
C SER A 544 -2.54 -37.22 20.06
N TRP A 545 -3.07 -36.12 20.60
CA TRP A 545 -3.12 -35.88 22.04
C TRP A 545 -3.93 -36.93 22.80
N SER A 546 -5.16 -37.23 22.35
CA SER A 546 -6.02 -38.26 22.94
C SER A 546 -5.39 -39.64 22.90
N ASN A 547 -4.75 -40.01 21.78
CA ASN A 547 -4.08 -41.31 21.63
C ASN A 547 -2.89 -41.47 22.58
N ASN A 548 -2.23 -40.38 22.94
CA ASN A 548 -1.15 -40.34 23.92
C ASN A 548 -1.64 -40.36 25.39
N LYS A 549 -2.94 -40.60 25.63
CA LYS A 549 -3.58 -40.70 26.96
C LYS A 549 -3.35 -39.47 27.85
N LYS A 550 -3.20 -38.30 27.25
CA LYS A 550 -3.04 -37.04 27.98
C LYS A 550 -4.40 -36.55 28.50
N PRO A 551 -4.45 -35.79 29.61
CA PRO A 551 -5.70 -35.32 30.20
C PRO A 551 -6.53 -34.46 29.23
N PHE A 552 -7.85 -34.69 29.20
CA PHE A 552 -8.79 -33.86 28.42
C PHE A 552 -8.84 -32.41 28.94
N GLU A 553 -8.69 -32.21 30.25
CA GLU A 553 -8.77 -30.86 30.83
C GLU A 553 -7.69 -29.91 30.32
N ASP A 554 -6.54 -30.45 29.85
CA ASP A 554 -5.45 -29.66 29.26
C ASP A 554 -5.82 -29.10 27.86
N ILE A 555 -6.78 -29.73 27.18
CA ILE A 555 -7.20 -29.35 25.81
C ILE A 555 -8.66 -28.90 25.73
N LYS A 556 -9.42 -28.97 26.82
CA LYS A 556 -10.85 -28.65 26.88
C LYS A 556 -11.18 -27.30 26.28
N GLU A 557 -10.43 -26.25 26.62
CA GLU A 557 -10.66 -24.90 26.07
C GLU A 557 -10.48 -24.86 24.55
N LYS A 558 -9.47 -25.57 24.01
CA LYS A 558 -9.22 -25.66 22.56
C LYS A 558 -10.33 -26.43 21.86
N VAL A 559 -10.77 -27.54 22.45
CA VAL A 559 -11.88 -28.35 21.93
C VAL A 559 -13.16 -27.54 21.89
N VAL A 560 -13.54 -26.90 23.01
CA VAL A 560 -14.75 -26.05 23.08
C VAL A 560 -14.69 -24.92 22.05
N LYS A 561 -13.53 -24.27 21.89
CA LYS A 561 -13.35 -23.23 20.87
C LYS A 561 -13.55 -23.78 19.46
N LEU A 562 -12.91 -24.91 19.15
CA LEU A 562 -13.01 -25.57 17.84
C LEU A 562 -14.46 -25.96 17.53
N GLU A 563 -15.20 -26.50 18.48
CA GLU A 563 -16.62 -26.85 18.31
C GLU A 563 -17.48 -25.62 17.99
N HIS A 564 -17.26 -24.51 18.70
CA HIS A 564 -17.97 -23.25 18.43
C HIS A 564 -17.65 -22.70 17.05
N ASP A 565 -16.39 -22.76 16.62
CA ASP A 565 -15.97 -22.29 15.31
C ASP A 565 -16.53 -23.19 14.19
N ILE A 566 -16.50 -24.53 14.36
CA ILE A 566 -17.14 -25.49 13.45
C ILE A 566 -18.62 -25.22 13.30
N LYS A 567 -19.35 -25.02 14.40
CA LYS A 567 -20.78 -24.68 14.34
C LYS A 567 -21.04 -23.45 13.46
N LYS A 568 -20.26 -22.38 13.67
CA LYS A 568 -20.38 -21.15 12.86
C LYS A 568 -20.07 -21.40 11.38
N TRP A 569 -19.02 -22.16 11.09
CA TRP A 569 -18.62 -22.47 9.71
C TRP A 569 -19.65 -23.34 8.99
N VAL A 570 -20.28 -24.29 9.69
CA VAL A 570 -21.38 -25.11 9.14
C VAL A 570 -22.61 -24.24 8.87
N GLU A 571 -23.01 -23.39 9.81
CA GLU A 571 -24.15 -22.47 9.65
C GLU A 571 -23.95 -21.50 8.46
N LYS A 572 -22.69 -21.14 8.16
CA LYS A 572 -22.32 -20.32 7.00
C LYS A 572 -22.13 -21.13 5.70
N GLY A 573 -22.21 -22.46 5.74
CA GLY A 573 -21.96 -23.33 4.59
C GLY A 573 -20.49 -23.39 4.14
N GLU A 574 -19.55 -23.02 5.01
CA GLU A 574 -18.11 -23.01 4.73
C GLU A 574 -17.46 -24.39 4.92
N ILE A 575 -18.09 -25.24 5.75
CA ILE A 575 -17.77 -26.64 5.93
C ILE A 575 -18.93 -27.49 5.40
N THR A 576 -18.60 -28.47 4.55
CA THR A 576 -19.56 -29.40 3.96
C THR A 576 -19.93 -30.51 4.95
N ARG A 577 -21.10 -31.13 4.76
CA ARG A 577 -21.63 -32.13 5.71
C ARG A 577 -20.88 -33.46 5.70
N ASP A 578 -20.05 -33.71 4.69
CA ASP A 578 -19.23 -34.91 4.55
C ASP A 578 -18.25 -35.12 5.71
N VAL A 579 -17.85 -34.05 6.41
CA VAL A 579 -16.98 -34.16 7.59
C VAL A 579 -17.68 -34.80 8.79
N PHE A 580 -19.02 -34.83 8.81
CA PHE A 580 -19.83 -35.43 9.87
C PHE A 580 -20.23 -36.88 9.57
N LEU A 581 -19.70 -37.49 8.51
CA LEU A 581 -19.93 -38.91 8.23
C LEU A 581 -19.37 -39.77 9.36
N LYS A 582 -20.12 -40.79 9.79
CA LYS A 582 -19.74 -41.71 10.89
C LYS A 582 -18.30 -42.22 10.81
N ASP A 583 -17.81 -42.45 9.59
CA ASP A 583 -16.49 -42.99 9.33
C ASP A 583 -15.36 -41.94 9.17
N SER A 584 -15.69 -40.65 9.27
CA SER A 584 -14.74 -39.55 9.08
C SER A 584 -13.74 -39.46 10.23
N THR A 585 -12.57 -38.87 9.94
CA THR A 585 -11.56 -38.61 10.97
C THR A 585 -12.14 -37.73 12.10
N PHE A 586 -12.94 -36.73 11.74
CA PHE A 586 -13.52 -35.82 12.71
C PHE A 586 -14.50 -36.51 13.68
N VAL A 587 -15.42 -37.33 13.17
CA VAL A 587 -16.41 -38.02 14.02
C VAL A 587 -15.73 -39.04 14.91
N LYS A 588 -14.79 -39.83 14.37
CA LYS A 588 -14.04 -40.82 15.14
C LYS A 588 -13.25 -40.17 16.27
N TRP A 589 -12.60 -39.03 16.02
CA TRP A 589 -11.96 -38.26 17.08
C TRP A 589 -12.98 -37.80 18.13
N TRP A 590 -14.08 -37.19 17.70
CA TRP A 590 -15.09 -36.63 18.60
C TRP A 590 -15.72 -37.71 19.50
N GLU A 591 -15.94 -38.94 18.99
CA GLU A 591 -16.44 -40.07 19.76
C GLU A 591 -15.53 -40.46 20.94
N THR A 592 -14.21 -40.20 20.84
CA THR A 592 -13.24 -40.46 21.92
C THR A 592 -13.32 -39.47 23.08
N LEU A 593 -14.04 -38.35 22.92
CA LEU A 593 -14.18 -37.34 23.97
C LEU A 593 -15.09 -37.82 25.12
N PRO A 594 -14.94 -37.27 26.35
CA PRO A 594 -15.75 -37.67 27.49
C PRO A 594 -17.25 -37.48 27.26
N GLU A 595 -18.07 -38.44 27.71
CA GLU A 595 -19.54 -38.39 27.55
C GLU A 595 -20.17 -37.12 28.14
N GLN A 596 -19.66 -36.65 29.27
CA GLN A 596 -20.12 -35.41 29.92
C GLN A 596 -19.92 -34.18 29.03
N HIS A 597 -18.81 -34.14 28.26
CA HIS A 597 -18.53 -33.06 27.30
C HIS A 597 -19.42 -33.20 26.06
N LYS A 598 -19.53 -34.41 25.49
CA LYS A 598 -20.36 -34.67 24.31
C LYS A 598 -21.83 -34.30 24.55
N ALA A 599 -22.37 -34.54 25.75
CA ALA A 599 -23.74 -34.20 26.10
C ALA A 599 -24.05 -32.69 26.08
N ILE A 600 -23.06 -31.84 26.31
CA ILE A 600 -23.21 -30.37 26.31
C ILE A 600 -22.61 -29.70 25.07
N SER A 601 -22.04 -30.48 24.15
CA SER A 601 -21.34 -29.99 22.97
C SER A 601 -22.31 -29.32 21.98
N CYS A 602 -21.91 -28.17 21.44
CA CYS A 602 -22.73 -27.38 20.53
C CYS A 602 -22.85 -27.99 19.12
N ILE A 603 -22.05 -29.02 18.81
CA ILE A 603 -22.03 -29.73 17.54
C ILE A 603 -22.62 -31.15 17.62
N ALA A 604 -23.06 -31.58 18.80
CA ALA A 604 -23.61 -32.92 19.01
C ALA A 604 -24.78 -33.24 18.07
N THR A 605 -25.61 -32.23 17.76
CA THR A 605 -26.74 -32.34 16.83
C THR A 605 -26.34 -32.61 15.38
N PHE A 606 -25.11 -32.28 14.98
CA PHE A 606 -24.60 -32.55 13.64
C PHE A 606 -24.07 -33.97 13.48
N ILE A 607 -23.63 -34.59 14.59
CA ILE A 607 -23.04 -35.93 14.62
C ILE A 607 -24.10 -36.99 14.94
N GLY A 608 -25.05 -36.69 15.83
CA GLY A 608 -26.07 -37.64 16.30
C GLY A 608 -27.27 -37.89 15.37
N ASN A 609 -27.32 -37.25 14.20
CA ASN A 609 -28.42 -37.38 13.23
C ASN A 609 -28.09 -38.33 12.05
N GLN A 610 -27.15 -39.27 12.22
CA GLN A 610 -26.79 -40.27 11.20
C GLN A 610 -27.09 -41.71 11.60
#